data_AF-A0A7S0BX56-F1
#
_entry.id   AF-A0A7S0BX56-F1
#
_cell.length_a   1.000
_cell.length_b   1.000
_cell.length_c   1.000
_cell.angle_alpha   90.00
_cell.angle_beta   90.00
_cell.angle_gamma   90.00
#
_symmetry.space_group_name_H-M   'P 1'
#
loop_
_entity.id
_entity.type
_entity.pdbx_description
1 polymer ?
#
loop_
_entity_poly.entity_id
_entity_poly.type
_entity_poly.pdbx_seq_one_letter_code
_entity_poly.pdbx_strand_id
1 'polypeptide(L)'
;AILTHDDIRDACTNQNPLCAELALQGACTSNMNFMGKYCAPMCQMCERLWFEMKCGYEHNVDDDALRPGELNAMFERIANVEGDRNAISAPFHPKVHSRPLSNDDNSGEEDGPWVVTFENFLTDEECDHIIKLGFKQ
;
A
#
# COMPACT_ATOMS: atom_id res chain seq x y z
N ALA A 1 1.39 8.23 16.76
CA ALA A 1 -0.01 8.68 16.60
C ALA A 1 -0.45 8.36 15.17
N ILE A 2 -1.66 7.86 14.95
CA ILE A 2 -2.17 7.57 13.59
C ILE A 2 -2.63 8.89 12.98
N LEU A 3 -1.95 9.35 11.94
CA LEU A 3 -2.36 10.54 11.18
C LEU A 3 -3.64 10.22 10.38
N THR A 4 -4.61 11.12 10.47
CA THR A 4 -5.88 11.14 9.77
C THR A 4 -5.81 12.00 8.51
N HIS A 5 -6.86 11.97 7.68
CA HIS A 5 -6.96 12.86 6.52
C HIS A 5 -6.99 14.35 6.92
N ASP A 6 -7.63 14.67 8.05
CA ASP A 6 -7.68 16.04 8.56
C ASP A 6 -6.28 16.53 8.98
N ASP A 7 -5.49 15.67 9.63
CA ASP A 7 -4.10 16.00 9.99
C ASP A 7 -3.24 16.35 8.76
N ILE A 8 -3.49 15.69 7.63
CA ILE A 8 -2.77 15.94 6.37
C ILE A 8 -3.24 17.21 5.70
N ARG A 9 -4.55 17.49 5.73
CA ARG A 9 -5.07 18.76 5.23
C ARG A 9 -4.49 19.93 6.02
N ASP A 10 -4.35 19.79 7.33
CA ASP A 10 -3.80 20.83 8.20
C ASP A 10 -2.29 21.00 8.02
N ALA A 11 -1.56 19.90 7.76
CA ALA A 11 -0.13 19.95 7.46
C ALA A 11 0.18 20.45 6.03
N CYS A 12 -0.74 20.28 5.08
CA CYS A 12 -0.54 20.64 3.69
C CYS A 12 -0.63 22.15 3.46
N THR A 13 0.50 22.83 3.64
CA THR A 13 0.63 24.27 3.48
C THR A 13 1.84 24.63 2.62
N ASN A 14 1.81 25.80 1.98
CA ASN A 14 2.98 26.33 1.29
C ASN A 14 3.97 26.88 2.31
N GLN A 15 5.13 26.25 2.39
CA GLN A 15 6.21 26.62 3.31
C GLN A 15 7.23 27.55 2.67
N ASN A 16 7.22 27.67 1.34
CA ASN A 16 8.09 28.59 0.60
C ASN A 16 7.28 29.78 0.03
N PRO A 17 7.73 31.04 0.21
CA PRO A 17 7.00 32.20 -0.32
C PRO A 17 6.92 32.23 -1.86
N LEU A 18 7.81 31.51 -2.56
CA LEU A 18 7.88 31.47 -4.03
C LEU A 18 7.12 30.28 -4.63
N CYS A 19 6.34 29.52 -3.85
CA CYS A 19 5.64 28.33 -4.37
C CYS A 19 4.77 28.65 -5.61
N ALA A 20 4.11 29.81 -5.64
CA ALA A 20 3.30 30.23 -6.78
C ALA A 20 4.16 30.49 -8.03
N GLU A 21 5.27 31.21 -7.88
CA GLU A 21 6.19 31.52 -8.99
C GLU A 21 6.85 30.25 -9.53
N LEU A 22 7.34 29.38 -8.65
CA LEU A 22 7.98 28.12 -9.03
C LEU A 22 6.99 27.19 -9.74
N ALA A 23 5.74 27.11 -9.27
CA ALA A 23 4.70 26.34 -9.94
C ALA A 23 4.44 26.87 -11.36
N LEU A 24 4.35 28.20 -11.53
CA LEU A 24 4.20 28.84 -12.86
C LEU A 24 5.41 28.55 -13.79
N GLN A 25 6.61 28.44 -13.22
CA GLN A 25 7.83 28.05 -13.95
C GLN A 25 7.91 26.54 -14.24
N GLY A 26 6.90 25.75 -13.86
CA GLY A 26 6.84 24.31 -14.12
C GLY A 26 7.58 23.44 -13.11
N ALA A 27 7.93 23.97 -11.93
CA ALA A 27 8.64 23.22 -10.89
C ALA A 27 7.85 22.01 -10.37
N CYS A 28 6.52 21.99 -10.52
CA CYS A 28 5.69 20.85 -10.12
C CYS A 28 6.10 19.55 -10.83
N THR A 29 6.64 19.63 -12.05
CA THR A 29 7.15 18.47 -12.79
C THR A 29 8.68 18.40 -12.78
N SER A 30 9.36 19.54 -12.96
CA SER A 30 10.82 19.58 -13.07
C SER A 30 11.57 19.50 -11.73
N ASN A 31 10.90 19.86 -10.63
CA ASN A 31 11.45 19.81 -9.26
C ASN A 31 10.42 19.28 -8.27
N MET A 32 9.82 18.14 -8.63
CA MET A 32 8.71 17.51 -7.92
C MET A 32 9.02 17.19 -6.44
N ASN A 33 10.26 16.85 -6.09
CA ASN A 33 10.62 16.56 -4.69
C ASN A 33 10.58 17.82 -3.82
N PHE A 34 11.14 18.93 -4.31
CA PHE A 34 11.08 20.20 -3.61
C PHE A 34 9.65 20.70 -3.50
N MET A 35 8.91 20.66 -4.62
CA MET A 35 7.53 21.14 -4.64
C MET A 35 6.60 20.27 -3.80
N GLY A 36 6.73 18.94 -3.84
CA GLY A 36 5.95 18.03 -3.00
C GLY A 36 6.21 18.21 -1.51
N LYS A 37 7.44 18.58 -1.12
CA LYS A 37 7.81 18.79 0.28
C LYS A 37 7.41 20.17 0.83
N TYR A 38 7.67 21.23 0.07
CA TYR A 38 7.53 22.62 0.56
C TYR A 38 6.36 23.39 -0.06
N CYS A 39 5.80 22.90 -1.16
CA CYS A 39 4.78 23.58 -1.96
C CYS A 39 3.65 22.63 -2.38
N ALA A 40 3.41 21.57 -1.60
CA ALA A 40 2.50 20.48 -1.95
C ALA A 40 1.10 20.97 -2.39
N PRO A 41 0.49 21.98 -1.75
CA PRO A 41 -0.80 22.51 -2.19
C PRO A 41 -0.78 23.07 -3.62
N MET A 42 0.29 23.80 -4.00
CA MET A 42 0.37 24.45 -5.32
C MET A 42 0.44 23.45 -6.48
N CYS A 43 0.99 22.27 -6.21
CA CYS A 43 1.14 21.22 -7.21
C CYS A 43 0.11 20.09 -7.07
N GLN A 44 -0.88 20.24 -6.18
CA GLN A 44 -1.88 19.22 -5.87
C GLN A 44 -1.24 17.90 -5.41
N MET A 45 -0.30 17.99 -4.47
CA MET A 45 0.50 16.87 -3.97
C MET A 45 0.35 16.63 -2.47
N CYS A 46 -0.73 17.11 -1.84
CA CYS A 46 -0.95 16.99 -0.40
C CYS A 46 -0.95 15.52 0.07
N GLU A 47 -1.44 14.61 -0.76
CA GLU A 47 -1.45 13.18 -0.52
C GLU A 47 -0.05 12.57 -0.44
N ARG A 48 0.99 13.23 -0.96
CA ARG A 48 2.37 12.76 -0.81
C ARG A 48 2.93 12.96 0.59
N LEU A 49 2.44 13.97 1.30
CA LEU A 49 2.79 14.18 2.71
C LEU A 49 2.35 12.98 3.55
N TRP A 50 1.27 12.28 3.16
CA TRP A 50 0.85 11.02 3.79
C TRP A 50 1.98 9.99 3.78
N PHE A 51 2.63 9.77 2.64
CA PHE A 51 3.68 8.75 2.50
C PHE A 51 4.92 9.10 3.32
N GLU A 52 5.37 10.34 3.27
CA GLU A 52 6.55 10.79 4.04
C GLU A 52 6.30 10.80 5.55
N MET A 53 5.06 11.01 5.99
CA MET A 53 4.72 11.04 7.42
C MET A 53 4.31 9.68 7.99
N LYS A 54 3.72 8.78 7.19
CA LYS A 54 3.31 7.44 7.65
C LYS A 54 4.43 6.42 7.55
N CYS A 55 5.24 6.49 6.49
CA CYS A 55 6.45 5.70 6.41
C CYS A 55 7.51 6.45 7.22
N GLY A 56 7.58 6.17 8.52
CA GLY A 56 8.55 6.79 9.40
C GLY A 56 9.94 6.78 8.75
N TYR A 57 10.54 7.95 8.62
CA TYR A 57 11.87 8.16 8.03
C TYR A 57 13.00 7.44 8.81
N GLU A 58 12.66 6.74 9.90
CA GLU A 58 13.55 5.83 10.62
C GLU A 58 13.66 4.45 9.96
N HIS A 59 13.23 4.28 8.71
CA HIS A 59 13.56 3.06 7.99
C HIS A 59 15.04 3.12 7.61
N ASN A 60 15.83 2.37 8.36
CA ASN A 60 17.20 2.05 8.02
C ASN A 60 17.13 1.38 6.64
N VAL A 61 17.60 2.09 5.60
CA VAL A 61 17.45 1.66 4.19
C VAL A 61 18.21 0.34 3.93
N ASP A 62 19.05 -0.06 4.88
CA ASP A 62 19.84 -1.29 4.90
C ASP A 62 19.10 -2.49 5.53
N ASP A 63 17.92 -2.30 6.14
CA ASP A 63 17.11 -3.40 6.66
C ASP A 63 16.14 -3.91 5.59
N ASP A 64 16.33 -5.17 5.18
CA ASP A 64 15.39 -5.86 4.30
C ASP A 64 13.99 -5.85 4.91
N ALA A 65 12.99 -5.44 4.12
CA ALA A 65 11.59 -5.43 4.54
C ALA A 65 11.08 -6.82 4.95
N LEU A 66 11.70 -7.88 4.43
CA LEU A 66 11.45 -9.28 4.79
C LEU A 66 12.79 -10.02 4.88
N ARG A 67 13.02 -10.69 6.00
CA ARG A 67 14.16 -11.60 6.19
C ARG A 67 13.90 -12.95 5.51
N PRO A 68 14.95 -13.76 5.25
CA PRO A 68 14.79 -15.09 4.70
C PRO A 68 13.74 -15.91 5.46
N GLY A 69 12.73 -16.42 4.75
CA GLY A 69 11.63 -17.21 5.29
C GLY A 69 10.39 -16.40 5.72
N GLU A 70 10.51 -15.09 5.95
CA GLU A 70 9.37 -14.27 6.40
C GLU A 70 8.29 -14.14 5.32
N LEU A 71 8.68 -14.14 4.05
CA LEU A 71 7.74 -14.17 2.93
C LEU A 71 6.90 -15.46 2.95
N ASN A 72 7.52 -16.62 3.16
CA ASN A 72 6.80 -17.89 3.26
C ASN A 72 5.85 -17.87 4.46
N ALA A 73 6.34 -17.45 5.62
CA ALA A 73 5.54 -17.35 6.84
C ALA A 73 4.33 -16.39 6.67
N MET A 74 4.46 -15.35 5.86
CA MET A 74 3.34 -14.47 5.51
C MET A 74 2.26 -15.22 4.72
N PHE A 75 2.64 -15.95 3.67
CA PHE A 75 1.68 -16.70 2.87
C PHE A 75 1.02 -17.85 3.66
N GLU A 76 1.76 -18.53 4.52
CA GLU A 76 1.18 -19.54 5.42
C GLU A 76 0.10 -18.96 6.33
N ARG A 77 0.32 -17.75 6.88
CA ARG A 77 -0.69 -17.03 7.66
C ARG A 77 -1.91 -16.64 6.82
N ILE A 78 -1.69 -16.26 5.56
CA ILE A 78 -2.79 -15.93 4.64
C ILE A 78 -3.62 -17.18 4.33
N ALA A 79 -2.98 -18.32 4.12
CA ALA A 79 -3.62 -19.58 3.75
C ALA A 79 -4.38 -20.25 4.90
N ASN A 80 -3.90 -20.11 6.15
CA ASN A 80 -4.47 -20.81 7.31
C ASN A 80 -5.66 -20.07 7.97
N VAL A 81 -6.69 -19.76 7.19
CA VAL A 81 -7.90 -19.05 7.69
C VAL A 81 -8.83 -19.97 8.49
N GLU A 82 -8.87 -21.26 8.17
CA GLU A 82 -9.79 -22.20 8.83
C GLU A 82 -9.39 -22.48 10.29
N GLY A 83 -8.11 -22.33 10.64
CA GLY A 83 -7.58 -22.51 11.99
C GLY A 83 -7.71 -21.30 12.91
N ASP A 84 -7.97 -20.11 12.35
CA ASP A 84 -8.06 -18.86 13.11
C ASP A 84 -9.15 -17.94 12.55
N ARG A 85 -10.33 -17.97 13.19
CA ARG A 85 -11.47 -17.10 12.83
C ARG A 85 -11.19 -15.60 13.03
N ASN A 86 -10.11 -15.25 13.72
CA ASN A 86 -9.65 -13.86 13.88
C ASN A 86 -8.54 -13.50 12.89
N ALA A 87 -8.16 -14.41 11.97
CA ALA A 87 -7.21 -14.11 10.93
C ALA A 87 -7.66 -12.89 10.14
N ILE A 88 -6.76 -11.92 9.97
CA ILE A 88 -7.02 -10.68 9.23
C ILE A 88 -7.46 -10.97 7.79
N SER A 89 -7.01 -12.11 7.22
CA SER A 89 -7.38 -12.55 5.87
C SER A 89 -8.78 -13.18 5.77
N ALA A 90 -9.42 -13.54 6.88
CA ALA A 90 -10.69 -14.28 6.88
C ALA A 90 -11.82 -13.61 6.09
N PRO A 91 -12.04 -12.28 6.18
CA PRO A 91 -13.10 -11.60 5.42
C PRO A 91 -12.90 -11.64 3.91
N PHE A 92 -11.66 -11.84 3.46
CA PHE A 92 -11.29 -11.79 2.04
C PHE A 92 -11.37 -13.15 1.34
N HIS A 93 -11.71 -14.22 2.08
CA HIS A 93 -11.85 -15.59 1.58
C HIS A 93 -10.68 -16.02 0.66
N PRO A 94 -9.46 -16.17 1.20
CA PRO A 94 -8.33 -16.59 0.41
C PRO A 94 -8.48 -18.03 -0.08
N LYS A 95 -8.11 -18.27 -1.33
CA LYS A 95 -8.10 -19.58 -1.98
C LYS A 95 -6.71 -19.87 -2.51
N VAL A 96 -6.10 -20.94 -2.02
CA VAL A 96 -4.76 -21.38 -2.43
C VAL A 96 -4.86 -22.24 -3.69
N HIS A 97 -4.11 -21.88 -4.73
CA HIS A 97 -3.99 -22.63 -5.99
C HIS A 97 -2.65 -23.34 -6.13
N SER A 98 -1.60 -22.83 -5.50
CA SER A 98 -0.26 -23.42 -5.47
C SER A 98 0.49 -22.93 -4.23
N ARG A 99 1.36 -23.77 -3.68
CA ARG A 99 2.19 -23.47 -2.51
C ARG A 99 3.46 -24.33 -2.51
N PRO A 100 4.54 -23.88 -1.86
CA PRO A 100 5.71 -24.72 -1.62
C PRO A 100 5.33 -25.89 -0.72
N LEU A 101 5.86 -27.08 -1.01
CA LEU A 101 5.68 -28.22 -0.12
C LEU A 101 6.44 -28.00 1.20
N SER A 102 5.78 -28.28 2.33
CA SER A 102 6.52 -28.49 3.57
C SER A 102 7.19 -29.86 3.55
N ASN A 103 8.29 -30.02 4.29
CA ASN A 103 9.00 -31.31 4.38
C ASN A 103 8.12 -32.47 4.90
N ASP A 104 6.96 -32.15 5.50
CA ASP A 104 6.02 -33.10 6.09
C ASP A 104 4.77 -33.35 5.23
N ASP A 105 4.64 -32.69 4.07
CA ASP A 105 3.48 -32.82 3.19
C ASP A 105 3.52 -34.13 2.39
N ASN A 106 2.74 -35.11 2.83
CA ASN A 106 2.48 -36.36 2.09
C ASN A 106 1.15 -36.30 1.32
N SER A 107 0.61 -35.10 1.06
CA SER A 107 -0.72 -34.91 0.46
C SER A 107 -0.78 -35.21 -1.04
N GLY A 108 0.36 -35.47 -1.69
CA GLY A 108 0.44 -35.66 -3.14
C GLY A 108 0.26 -34.36 -3.93
N GLU A 109 0.34 -33.20 -3.25
CA GLU A 109 0.38 -31.89 -3.88
C GLU A 109 1.70 -31.70 -4.65
N GLU A 110 1.64 -30.92 -5.73
CA GLU A 110 2.82 -30.55 -6.50
C GLU A 110 3.50 -29.35 -5.85
N ASP A 111 4.83 -29.42 -5.70
CA ASP A 111 5.65 -28.29 -5.26
C ASP A 111 5.55 -27.15 -6.25
N GLY A 112 5.26 -25.95 -5.75
CA GLY A 112 5.03 -24.79 -6.59
C GLY A 112 5.18 -23.46 -5.86
N PRO A 113 5.18 -22.34 -6.59
CA PRO A 113 5.20 -21.03 -5.98
C PRO A 113 3.87 -20.76 -5.25
N TRP A 114 3.88 -19.84 -4.29
CA TRP A 114 2.63 -19.35 -3.70
C TRP A 114 1.76 -18.66 -4.76
N VAL A 115 0.56 -19.21 -4.97
CA VAL A 115 -0.50 -18.59 -5.78
C VAL A 115 -1.78 -18.62 -4.97
N VAL A 116 -2.27 -17.45 -4.58
CA VAL A 116 -3.47 -17.29 -3.75
C VAL A 116 -4.38 -16.25 -4.38
N THR A 117 -5.67 -16.56 -4.53
CA THR A 117 -6.71 -15.57 -4.90
C THR A 117 -7.47 -15.14 -3.65
N PHE A 118 -7.89 -13.88 -3.60
CA PHE A 118 -8.79 -13.38 -2.57
C PHE A 118 -10.15 -13.15 -3.22
N GLU A 119 -11.10 -14.03 -2.95
CA GLU A 119 -12.39 -14.04 -3.64
C GLU A 119 -13.27 -12.84 -3.26
N ASN A 120 -13.05 -12.27 -2.07
CA ASN A 120 -13.83 -11.14 -1.55
C ASN A 120 -12.92 -9.94 -1.23
N PHE A 121 -12.00 -9.60 -2.15
CA PHE A 121 -11.06 -8.49 -1.97
C PHE A 121 -11.75 -7.11 -2.02
N LEU A 122 -12.72 -6.96 -2.91
CA LEU A 122 -13.57 -5.79 -3.05
C LEU A 122 -15.03 -6.23 -3.05
N THR A 123 -15.89 -5.43 -2.45
CA THR A 123 -17.33 -5.57 -2.60
C THR A 123 -17.78 -5.17 -4.01
N ASP A 124 -18.94 -5.67 -4.44
CA ASP A 124 -19.53 -5.30 -5.73
C ASP A 124 -19.77 -3.79 -5.81
N GLU A 125 -20.20 -3.15 -4.71
CA GLU A 125 -20.41 -1.71 -4.63
C GLU A 125 -19.12 -0.90 -4.78
N GLU A 126 -18.01 -1.36 -4.19
CA GLU A 126 -16.69 -0.73 -4.35
C GLU A 126 -16.20 -0.87 -5.79
N CYS A 127 -16.34 -2.05 -6.39
CA CYS A 127 -15.98 -2.28 -7.79
C CYS A 127 -16.76 -1.34 -8.72
N ASP A 128 -18.07 -1.26 -8.53
CA ASP A 128 -18.95 -0.35 -9.27
C ASP A 128 -18.52 1.11 -9.13
N HIS A 129 -18.14 1.52 -7.92
CA HIS A 129 -17.69 2.88 -7.67
C HIS A 129 -16.37 3.19 -8.38
N ILE A 130 -15.41 2.28 -8.33
CA ILE A 130 -14.10 2.41 -9.00
C ILE A 130 -14.29 2.50 -10.52
N ILE A 131 -15.13 1.64 -11.10
CA ILE A 131 -15.44 1.67 -12.54
C ILE A 131 -16.05 3.02 -12.94
N LYS A 132 -17.00 3.54 -12.15
CA LYS A 132 -17.64 4.85 -12.40
C LYS A 132 -16.65 6.01 -12.34
N LEU A 133 -15.65 5.95 -11.45
CA LEU A 133 -14.60 6.96 -11.37
C LEU A 133 -13.65 6.89 -12.56
N GLY A 134 -13.25 5.69 -12.99
CA GLY A 134 -12.38 5.48 -14.16
C GLY A 134 -13.01 5.95 -15.47
N PHE A 135 -14.34 5.84 -15.62
CA PHE A 135 -15.04 6.31 -16.81
C PHE A 135 -15.09 7.85 -16.94
N LYS A 136 -14.84 8.60 -15.86
CA LYS A 136 -14.91 10.07 -15.84
C LYS A 136 -13.57 10.77 -16.12
N GLN A 137 -12.51 10.01 -16.45
CA GLN A 137 -11.18 10.55 -16.76
C GLN A 137 -10.94 10.69 -18.26
#